data_AF-A0A2L2Y5V7-F1
#
_entry.id   AF-A0A2L2Y5V7-F1
#
_cell.length_a   1.000
_cell.length_b   1.000
_cell.length_c   1.000
_cell.angle_alpha   90.00
_cell.angle_beta   90.00
_cell.angle_gamma   90.00
#
_symmetry.space_group_name_H-M   'P 1'
#
loop_
_entity.id
_entity.type
_entity.pdbx_description
1 polymer ?
#
loop_
_entity_poly.entity_id
_entity_poly.type
_entity_poly.pdbx_seq_one_letter_code
_entity_poly.pdbx_strand_id
1 'polypeptide(L)'
;MAFLNQKKMYLEKIDLSRKSSIDEHILELVKFINNLESYVTTSSCSGRIIVFTNSEQKKKGCNWLFVSHGIVSSENIEEALNSHSGSAVLKFEPFVMHVRCSSIESAQKLHTCSLESGFRNSGLTMNKKGY
;
A
#
# COMPACT_ATOMS: atom_id res chain seq x y z
N MET A 1 19.54 -10.99 -16.45
CA MET A 1 18.49 -10.88 -17.50
C MET A 1 17.07 -11.18 -16.98
N ALA A 2 16.81 -12.29 -16.27
CA ALA A 2 15.45 -12.65 -15.84
C ALA A 2 14.74 -11.56 -14.99
N PHE A 3 15.45 -10.93 -14.05
CA PHE A 3 14.86 -9.88 -13.21
C PHE A 3 14.55 -8.58 -13.98
N LEU A 4 15.43 -8.12 -14.86
CA LEU A 4 15.21 -6.90 -15.66
C LEU A 4 13.95 -7.01 -16.53
N ASN A 5 13.73 -8.18 -17.13
CA ASN A 5 12.50 -8.43 -17.89
C ASN A 5 11.26 -8.39 -16.99
N GLN A 6 11.32 -9.02 -15.79
CA GLN A 6 10.23 -8.94 -14.83
C GLN A 6 9.97 -7.50 -14.38
N LYS A 7 11.03 -6.75 -14.08
CA LYS A 7 10.95 -5.35 -13.68
C LYS A 7 10.22 -4.52 -14.74
N LYS A 8 10.60 -4.66 -16.02
CA LYS A 8 9.90 -4.01 -17.13
C LYS A 8 8.40 -4.33 -17.14
N MET A 9 8.04 -5.61 -17.00
CA MET A 9 6.63 -6.03 -16.94
C MET A 9 5.85 -5.42 -15.75
N TYR A 10 6.49 -5.20 -14.61
CA TYR A 10 5.82 -4.57 -13.46
C TYR A 10 5.66 -3.06 -13.62
N LEU A 11 6.62 -2.39 -14.27
CA LEU A 11 6.54 -0.95 -14.54
C LEU A 11 5.48 -0.61 -15.61
N GLU A 12 5.19 -1.54 -16.51
CA GLU A 12 4.15 -1.40 -17.55
C GLU A 12 2.75 -1.76 -17.04
N LYS A 13 2.60 -2.28 -15.80
CA LYS A 13 1.30 -2.65 -15.26
C LYS A 13 0.44 -1.42 -14.96
N ILE A 14 -0.84 -1.57 -15.25
CA ILE A 14 -1.89 -0.64 -14.84
C ILE A 14 -2.10 -0.78 -13.32
N ASP A 15 -2.30 0.35 -12.64
CA ASP A 15 -2.63 0.35 -11.21
C ASP A 15 -4.02 -0.29 -10.97
N LEU A 16 -4.03 -1.33 -10.13
CA LEU A 16 -5.23 -2.08 -9.75
C LEU A 16 -5.85 -1.60 -8.43
N SER A 17 -5.29 -0.56 -7.81
CA SER A 17 -5.86 0.07 -6.62
C SER A 17 -7.23 0.70 -6.94
N ARG A 18 -8.09 0.85 -5.92
CA ARG A 18 -9.38 1.55 -6.08
C ARG A 18 -9.21 3.02 -6.50
N LYS A 19 -8.04 3.62 -6.19
CA LYS A 19 -7.67 4.98 -6.57
C LYS A 19 -7.17 5.05 -8.02
N SER A 20 -6.75 3.92 -8.58
CA SER A 20 -6.19 3.79 -9.93
C SER A 20 -5.01 4.74 -10.21
N SER A 21 -4.34 5.17 -9.15
CA SER A 21 -3.14 5.99 -9.20
C SER A 21 -2.29 5.79 -7.93
N ILE A 22 -0.98 5.99 -8.08
CA ILE A 22 -0.03 6.00 -6.97
C ILE A 22 -0.30 7.20 -6.07
N ASP A 23 -0.22 7.00 -4.76
CA ASP A 23 -0.36 8.09 -3.79
C ASP A 23 0.76 9.14 -3.94
N GLU A 24 0.36 10.40 -4.09
CA GLU A 24 1.26 11.55 -4.29
C GLU A 24 2.33 11.68 -3.20
N HIS A 25 1.97 11.39 -1.94
CA HIS A 25 2.88 11.46 -0.80
C HIS A 25 4.08 10.50 -0.89
N ILE A 26 3.98 9.44 -1.69
CA ILE A 26 5.03 8.43 -1.84
C ILE A 26 5.50 8.29 -3.29
N LEU A 27 5.01 9.14 -4.20
CA LEU A 27 5.32 9.06 -5.63
C LEU A 27 6.83 9.14 -5.89
N GLU A 28 7.52 10.07 -5.24
CA GLU A 28 8.96 10.27 -5.41
C GLU A 28 9.77 9.09 -4.85
N LEU A 29 9.33 8.50 -3.74
CA LEU A 29 9.94 7.29 -3.19
C LEU A 29 9.77 6.10 -4.15
N VAL A 30 8.58 5.94 -4.71
CA VAL A 30 8.29 4.88 -5.71
C VAL A 30 9.17 5.05 -6.94
N LYS A 31 9.28 6.27 -7.48
CA LYS A 31 10.16 6.57 -8.63
C LYS A 31 11.62 6.29 -8.29
N PHE A 32 12.09 6.74 -7.13
CA PHE A 32 13.46 6.51 -6.67
C PHE A 32 13.79 5.01 -6.61
N ILE A 33 12.96 4.21 -5.95
CA ILE A 33 13.17 2.75 -5.85
C ILE A 33 13.14 2.10 -7.24
N ASN A 34 12.20 2.49 -8.10
CA ASN A 34 12.08 1.93 -9.44
C ASN A 34 13.22 2.32 -10.39
N ASN A 35 13.95 3.39 -10.10
CA ASN A 35 15.16 3.76 -10.85
C ASN A 35 16.38 2.90 -10.48
N LEU A 36 16.38 2.22 -9.32
CA LEU A 36 17.48 1.35 -8.90
C LEU A 36 17.40 -0.02 -9.58
N GLU A 37 18.50 -0.50 -10.18
CA GLU A 37 18.52 -1.71 -11.01
C GLU A 37 17.98 -2.96 -10.30
N SER A 38 18.27 -3.11 -9.00
CA SER A 38 17.95 -4.28 -8.19
C SER A 38 16.53 -4.31 -7.61
N TYR A 39 15.70 -3.30 -7.85
CA TYR A 39 14.39 -3.16 -7.20
C TYR A 39 13.26 -2.82 -8.18
N VAL A 40 12.06 -3.27 -7.85
CA VAL A 40 10.81 -2.83 -8.48
C VAL A 40 9.65 -2.88 -7.49
N THR A 41 8.89 -1.80 -7.38
CA THR A 41 7.68 -1.75 -6.55
C THR A 41 6.54 -2.52 -7.21
N THR A 42 5.77 -3.28 -6.45
CA THR A 42 4.62 -4.04 -6.98
C THR A 42 3.27 -3.57 -6.44
N SER A 43 3.26 -2.98 -5.26
CA SER A 43 2.08 -2.35 -4.65
C SER A 43 2.54 -1.40 -3.53
N SER A 44 1.81 -0.30 -3.33
CA SER A 44 2.12 0.67 -2.30
C SER A 44 0.90 1.49 -1.88
N CYS A 45 0.91 2.04 -0.68
CA CYS A 45 -0.05 3.02 -0.19
C CYS A 45 0.65 3.92 0.84
N SER A 46 0.38 5.23 0.80
CA SER A 46 0.97 6.20 1.75
C SER A 46 0.42 6.07 3.18
N GLY A 47 -0.57 5.22 3.37
CA GLY A 47 -1.42 5.17 4.55
C GLY A 47 -2.75 5.85 4.29
N ARG A 48 -3.78 5.41 5.01
CA ARG A 48 -5.14 5.90 4.82
C ARG A 48 -5.99 5.77 6.07
N ILE A 49 -6.97 6.66 6.17
CA ILE A 49 -8.09 6.54 7.09
C ILE A 49 -9.29 6.04 6.28
N ILE A 50 -9.99 5.04 6.83
CA ILE A 50 -11.15 4.42 6.20
C ILE A 50 -12.27 4.33 7.22
N VAL A 51 -13.48 4.67 6.79
CA VAL A 51 -14.72 4.31 7.50
C VAL A 51 -15.45 3.29 6.65
N PHE A 52 -15.82 2.16 7.24
CA PHE A 52 -16.57 1.12 6.54
C PHE A 52 -17.58 0.44 7.44
N THR A 53 -18.60 -0.16 6.82
CA THR A 53 -19.64 -0.89 7.55
C THR A 53 -19.11 -2.23 8.04
N ASN A 54 -19.42 -2.56 9.30
CA ASN A 54 -19.08 -3.87 9.84
C ASN A 54 -20.10 -4.89 9.30
N SER A 55 -19.71 -5.68 8.30
CA SER A 55 -20.49 -6.86 7.92
C SER A 55 -19.83 -8.10 8.52
N GLU A 56 -20.64 -9.04 9.02
CA GLU A 56 -20.16 -10.33 9.52
C GLU A 56 -19.41 -11.14 8.45
N GLN A 57 -19.43 -10.69 7.18
CA GLN A 57 -18.76 -11.31 6.05
C GLN A 57 -17.42 -10.63 5.73
N LYS A 58 -16.32 -11.38 5.90
CA LYS A 58 -14.93 -10.99 5.59
C LYS A 58 -14.78 -10.17 4.29
N LYS A 59 -14.06 -9.04 4.36
CA LYS A 59 -13.41 -8.19 3.31
C LYS A 59 -14.15 -7.86 1.99
N LYS A 60 -14.95 -8.74 1.40
CA LYS A 60 -15.69 -8.54 0.15
C LYS A 60 -17.07 -7.90 0.32
N GLY A 61 -17.60 -7.88 1.55
CA GLY A 61 -18.93 -7.32 1.86
C GLY A 61 -18.90 -6.01 2.66
N CYS A 62 -17.75 -5.37 2.86
CA CYS A 62 -17.66 -4.12 3.60
C CYS A 62 -17.88 -2.92 2.67
N ASN A 63 -18.95 -2.18 2.91
CA ASN A 63 -19.21 -0.92 2.21
C ASN A 63 -18.29 0.17 2.77
N TRP A 64 -17.52 0.84 1.91
CA TRP A 64 -16.66 1.94 2.34
C TRP A 64 -17.49 3.21 2.34
N LEU A 65 -17.67 3.79 3.52
CA LEU A 65 -18.37 5.05 3.72
C LEU A 65 -17.44 6.23 3.45
N PHE A 66 -16.16 6.07 3.77
CA PHE A 66 -15.14 7.11 3.59
C PHE A 66 -13.75 6.52 3.38
N VAL A 67 -12.93 7.18 2.58
CA VAL A 67 -11.50 6.91 2.46
C VAL A 67 -10.74 8.21 2.19
N SER A 68 -9.65 8.42 2.93
CA SER A 68 -8.71 9.52 2.67
C SER A 68 -7.27 9.06 2.86
N HIS A 69 -6.37 9.56 2.01
CA HIS A 69 -4.92 9.35 2.11
C HIS A 69 -4.20 10.57 2.72
N GLY A 70 -4.94 11.60 3.11
CA GLY A 70 -4.43 12.83 3.73
C GLY A 70 -4.97 13.05 5.13
N ILE A 71 -4.84 14.27 5.63
CA ILE A 71 -5.38 14.71 6.92
C ILE A 71 -6.93 14.66 6.86
N VAL A 72 -7.54 14.20 7.94
CA VAL A 72 -8.99 14.06 8.08
C VAL A 72 -9.43 14.78 9.35
N SER A 73 -10.49 15.59 9.24
CA SER A 73 -11.11 16.24 10.38
C SER A 73 -12.32 15.45 10.91
N SER A 74 -12.82 15.82 12.09
CA SER A 74 -14.05 15.26 12.67
C SER A 74 -15.24 15.40 11.73
N GLU A 75 -15.36 16.55 11.07
CA GLU A 75 -16.50 16.89 10.21
C GLU A 75 -16.56 15.94 9.00
N ASN A 76 -15.41 15.57 8.43
CA ASN A 76 -15.37 14.60 7.33
C ASN A 76 -15.93 13.23 7.73
N ILE A 77 -15.67 12.81 8.98
CA ILE A 77 -16.15 11.53 9.51
C ILE A 77 -17.64 11.61 9.83
N GLU A 78 -18.11 12.71 10.42
CA GLU A 78 -19.53 12.95 10.68
C GLU A 78 -20.35 12.95 9.37
N GLU A 79 -19.86 13.63 8.34
CA GLU A 79 -20.49 13.66 7.02
C GLU A 79 -20.60 12.26 6.40
N ALA A 80 -19.55 11.46 6.50
CA ALA A 80 -19.54 10.08 6.02
C ALA A 80 -20.53 9.17 6.74
N LEU A 81 -20.91 9.51 7.99
CA LEU A 81 -21.82 8.73 8.81
C LEU A 81 -23.28 9.20 8.73
N ASN A 82 -23.55 10.43 8.25
CA ASN A 82 -24.88 11.04 8.24
C ASN A 82 -25.98 10.20 7.57
N SER A 83 -25.62 9.39 6.56
CA SER A 83 -26.56 8.54 5.82
C SER A 83 -26.50 7.05 6.21
N HIS A 84 -25.64 6.69 7.16
CA HIS A 84 -25.46 5.31 7.59
C HIS A 84 -26.21 5.01 8.88
N SER A 85 -26.90 3.87 8.91
CA SER A 85 -27.54 3.35 10.12
C SER A 85 -26.85 2.08 10.61
N GLY A 86 -26.62 1.98 11.91
CA GLY A 86 -25.90 0.87 12.54
C GLY A 86 -24.40 1.11 12.72
N SER A 87 -23.65 0.05 12.97
CA SER A 87 -22.24 0.16 13.34
C SER A 87 -21.31 0.40 12.16
N ALA A 88 -20.33 1.28 12.35
CA ALA A 88 -19.23 1.52 11.42
C ALA A 88 -17.89 1.36 12.14
N VAL A 89 -16.85 1.05 11.37
CA VAL A 89 -15.47 0.94 11.85
C VAL A 89 -14.65 2.07 11.26
N LEU A 90 -14.10 2.91 12.12
CA LEU A 90 -13.03 3.83 11.78
C LEU A 90 -11.69 3.09 11.91
N LYS A 91 -10.92 3.03 10.83
CA LYS A 91 -9.63 2.34 10.79
C LYS A 91 -8.56 3.19 10.16
N PHE A 92 -7.39 3.23 10.80
CA PHE A 92 -6.16 3.67 10.18
C PHE A 92 -5.39 2.46 9.62
N GLU A 93 -4.98 2.54 8.36
CA GLU A 93 -4.03 1.61 7.75
C GLU A 93 -2.74 2.38 7.47
N PRO A 94 -1.60 1.97 8.04
CA PRO A 94 -0.34 2.70 7.88
C PRO A 94 0.23 2.55 6.46
N PHE A 95 1.28 3.32 6.20
CA PHE A 95 2.11 3.16 5.00
C PHE A 95 2.49 1.69 4.79
N VAL A 96 2.40 1.25 3.54
CA VAL A 96 2.84 -0.08 3.12
C VAL A 96 3.42 -0.02 1.72
N MET A 97 4.49 -0.77 1.50
CA MET A 97 5.12 -0.90 0.19
C MET A 97 5.68 -2.30 0.01
N HIS A 98 5.46 -2.86 -1.18
CA HIS A 98 6.00 -4.15 -1.56
C HIS A 98 6.96 -3.97 -2.71
N VAL A 99 8.18 -4.48 -2.51
CA VAL A 99 9.29 -4.33 -3.43
C VAL A 99 9.83 -5.71 -3.75
N ARG A 100 9.90 -6.03 -5.04
CA ARG A 100 10.66 -7.18 -5.52
C ARG A 100 12.12 -6.80 -5.66
N CYS A 101 12.98 -7.69 -5.19
CA CYS A 101 14.42 -7.51 -5.20
C CYS A 101 15.06 -8.52 -6.15
N SER A 102 16.16 -8.14 -6.80
CA SER A 102 16.88 -9.01 -7.75
C SER A 102 17.59 -10.18 -7.08
N SER A 103 17.90 -10.07 -5.79
CA SER A 103 18.60 -11.08 -5.01
C SER A 103 18.25 -10.98 -3.51
N ILE A 104 18.66 -11.98 -2.72
CA ILE A 104 18.48 -11.99 -1.26
C ILE A 104 19.30 -10.87 -0.63
N GLU A 105 20.52 -10.62 -1.13
CA GLU A 105 21.40 -9.55 -0.63
C GLU A 105 20.77 -8.17 -0.84
N SER A 106 20.12 -7.97 -2.00
CA SER A 106 19.39 -6.73 -2.27
C SER A 106 18.19 -6.59 -1.33
N ALA A 107 17.46 -7.69 -1.09
CA ALA A 107 16.33 -7.70 -0.15
C ALA A 107 16.77 -7.40 1.29
N GLN A 108 17.90 -7.95 1.74
CA GLN A 108 18.49 -7.67 3.05
C GLN A 108 18.89 -6.20 3.18
N LYS A 109 19.55 -5.62 2.17
CA LYS A 109 19.89 -4.19 2.16
C LYS A 109 18.65 -3.31 2.30
N LEU A 110 17.62 -3.57 1.50
CA LEU A 110 16.38 -2.81 1.59
C LEU A 110 15.71 -2.99 2.96
N HIS A 111 15.69 -4.21 3.49
CA HIS A 111 15.12 -4.48 4.81
C HIS A 111 15.83 -3.70 5.92
N THR A 112 17.17 -3.68 5.92
CA THR A 112 17.96 -2.86 6.84
C THR A 112 17.60 -1.37 6.71
N CYS A 113 17.58 -0.82 5.50
CA CYS A 113 17.19 0.58 5.29
C CYS A 113 15.77 0.87 5.79
N SER A 114 14.83 -0.06 5.59
CA SER A 114 13.46 0.08 6.08
C SER A 114 13.39 0.12 7.62
N LEU A 115 14.14 -0.77 8.30
CA LEU A 115 14.20 -0.78 9.76
C LEU A 115 14.83 0.50 10.31
N GLU A 116 15.93 0.96 9.72
CA GLU A 116 16.62 2.20 10.08
C GLU A 116 15.75 3.44 9.82
N SER A 117 14.86 3.38 8.83
CA SER A 117 13.87 4.42 8.54
C SER A 117 12.63 4.35 9.44
N GLY A 118 12.59 3.43 10.41
CA GLY A 118 11.51 3.30 11.39
C GLY A 118 10.39 2.32 11.02
N PHE A 119 10.46 1.63 9.87
CA PHE A 119 9.47 0.64 9.45
C PHE A 119 9.71 -0.72 10.12
N ARG A 120 9.52 -0.78 11.44
CA ARG A 120 9.81 -1.96 12.28
C ARG A 120 9.03 -3.22 11.91
N ASN A 121 7.89 -3.08 11.25
CA ASN A 121 7.04 -4.19 10.78
C ASN A 121 7.37 -4.64 9.34
N SER A 122 8.58 -4.35 8.87
CA SER A 122 9.07 -4.82 7.56
C SER A 122 9.47 -6.29 7.63
N GLY A 123 9.30 -7.02 6.52
CA GLY A 123 9.67 -8.43 6.43
C GLY A 123 10.04 -8.87 5.02
N LEU A 124 10.69 -10.02 4.92
CA LEU A 124 11.08 -10.65 3.65
C LEU A 124 10.21 -11.87 3.39
N THR A 125 9.84 -12.10 2.13
CA THR A 125 9.05 -13.25 1.72
C THR A 125 9.58 -13.81 0.40
N MET A 126 9.86 -15.12 0.36
CA MET A 126 10.46 -15.80 -0.80
C MET A 126 9.42 -16.42 -1.74
N ASN A 127 8.12 -16.20 -1.50
CA ASN A 127 7.05 -16.84 -2.26
C ASN A 127 6.92 -16.24 -3.68
N LYS A 128 6.83 -17.11 -4.70
CA LYS A 128 6.63 -16.70 -6.11
C LYS A 128 5.25 -16.11 -6.37
N LYS A 129 4.27 -16.46 -5.54
CA LYS A 129 2.93 -15.86 -5.50
C LYS A 129 3.01 -14.72 -4.47
N GLY A 130 2.97 -13.47 -4.93
CA GLY A 130 2.89 -12.34 -4.01
C GLY A 130 1.65 -12.50 -3.15
N TYR A 131 1.86 -12.60 -1.83
CA TYR A 131 0.91 -13.01 -0.78
C TYR A 131 0.37 -14.44 -0.87
#